data_AF-A0A931PRM7-F1
#
_entry.id   AF-A0A931PRM7-F1
#
_cell.length_a   1.000
_cell.length_b   1.000
_cell.length_c   1.000
_cell.angle_alpha   90.00
_cell.angle_beta   90.00
_cell.angle_gamma   90.00
#
_symmetry.space_group_name_H-M   'P 1'
#
loop_
_entity.id
_entity.type
_entity.pdbx_description
1 polymer ?
#
loop_
_entity_poly.entity_id
_entity_poly.type
_entity_poly.pdbx_seq_one_letter_code
_entity_poly.pdbx_strand_id
1 'polypeptide(L)'
;MSVLLEKARRLVSEGSLCDHCLGRVFSQMGTGLRNEERGRALRVCLCMEEGARLQLAKECWVCRGAFQQVERWARRVVERVERLEFKTYLMGTRAPLKIEMIEKHLTEKYELNGEPFKQAFNREVGRRFGEIYAEQKHPIAVDFLDPEIVFLMDLETDMLELHINPLFIYGRYKKFVRTIPQTKWPCRDCKGRGCARCHHTGKMYQESVEELISGSALAVTQGTGTAFHGAGREDIDALMLGSGRPFVLEVKEPKTRTFDLEKLQNEVNSQASGKIEISELQMVKTEVVERIKSVDAEKVYEARVRFAQLITEQALDTALQQLNETTIEQRTPQRVAHRRADLIRKRRVLQISGKLLAEQEATIRIHCEGGLYIKELVSGDEGRTQPNLSELVKTKAQVTELNVLEVIGDFIDS
;
A
#
# COMPACT_ATOMS: atom_id res chain seq x y z
N MET A 1 19.02 53.58 -8.80
CA MET A 1 18.06 52.46 -8.94
C MET A 1 18.68 51.21 -8.40
N SER A 2 17.99 50.48 -7.53
CA SER A 2 18.56 49.25 -6.96
C SER A 2 18.68 48.17 -8.06
N VAL A 3 19.65 47.27 -7.90
CA VAL A 3 19.83 46.11 -8.80
C VAL A 3 18.55 45.29 -8.92
N LEU A 4 17.77 45.20 -7.84
CA LEU A 4 16.46 44.56 -7.79
C LEU A 4 15.45 45.23 -8.75
N LEU A 5 15.27 46.56 -8.62
CA LEU A 5 14.32 47.29 -9.46
C LEU A 5 14.76 47.33 -10.92
N GLU A 6 16.06 47.42 -11.19
CA GLU A 6 16.56 47.32 -12.57
C GLU A 6 16.23 45.95 -13.19
N LYS A 7 16.47 44.86 -12.45
CA LYS A 7 16.13 43.50 -12.91
C LYS A 7 14.62 43.33 -13.10
N ALA A 8 13.80 43.85 -12.17
CA ALA A 8 12.35 43.85 -12.30
C ALA A 8 11.87 44.65 -13.52
N ARG A 9 12.45 45.82 -13.80
CA ARG A 9 12.12 46.60 -15.00
C ARG A 9 12.43 45.82 -16.27
N ARG A 10 13.62 45.21 -16.35
CA ARG A 10 14.01 44.40 -17.51
C ARG A 10 13.03 43.26 -17.77
N LEU A 11 12.55 42.59 -16.72
CA LEU A 11 11.55 41.53 -16.85
C LEU A 11 10.20 42.06 -17.35
N VAL A 12 9.74 43.20 -16.82
CA VAL A 12 8.48 43.83 -17.26
C VAL A 12 8.58 44.36 -18.69
N SER A 13 9.78 44.74 -19.17
CA SER A 13 9.97 45.17 -20.56
C SER A 13 9.91 44.05 -21.60
N GLU A 14 10.11 42.79 -21.21
CA GLU A 14 9.97 41.64 -22.13
C GLU A 14 8.52 41.36 -22.52
N GLY A 15 7.59 41.70 -21.64
CA GLY A 15 6.17 41.49 -21.84
C GLY A 15 5.36 41.74 -20.58
N SER A 16 4.04 41.83 -20.72
CA SER A 16 3.16 42.07 -19.58
C SER A 16 3.21 40.89 -18.60
N LEU A 17 3.60 41.13 -17.34
CA LEU A 17 3.67 40.12 -16.28
C LEU A 17 2.60 40.40 -15.24
N CYS A 18 1.84 39.39 -14.81
CA CYS A 18 1.02 39.50 -13.61
C CYS A 18 1.87 39.53 -12.34
N ASP A 19 1.27 39.97 -11.23
CA ASP A 19 1.99 40.14 -9.97
C ASP A 19 2.54 38.80 -9.43
N HIS A 20 1.83 37.68 -9.59
CA HIS A 20 2.36 36.36 -9.26
C HIS A 20 3.62 36.00 -10.07
N CYS A 21 3.60 36.18 -11.39
CA CYS A 21 4.75 35.86 -12.24
C CYS A 21 5.93 36.79 -12.02
N LEU A 22 5.68 38.07 -11.71
CA LEU A 22 6.74 38.99 -11.35
C LEU A 22 7.34 38.63 -9.98
N GLY A 23 6.51 38.38 -8.97
CA GLY A 23 6.99 38.11 -7.62
C GLY A 23 7.65 36.76 -7.44
N ARG A 24 7.18 35.69 -8.11
CA ARG A 24 7.78 34.35 -7.99
C ARG A 24 9.26 34.32 -8.41
N VAL A 25 9.64 35.20 -9.35
CA VAL A 25 11.03 35.33 -9.81
C VAL A 25 11.96 35.81 -8.68
N PHE A 26 11.40 36.53 -7.70
CA PHE A 26 12.10 37.05 -6.54
C PHE A 26 11.65 36.35 -5.25
N SER A 27 11.17 35.10 -5.32
CA SER A 27 10.57 34.36 -4.19
C SER A 27 11.48 34.29 -2.95
N GLN A 28 12.81 34.32 -3.16
CA GLN A 28 13.83 34.27 -2.10
C GLN A 28 14.05 35.60 -1.35
N MET A 29 13.47 36.71 -1.83
CA MET A 29 13.77 38.06 -1.32
C MET A 29 12.60 38.63 -0.53
N GLY A 30 12.74 38.78 0.79
CA GLY A 30 11.70 39.33 1.68
C GLY A 30 10.75 38.26 2.18
N THR A 31 10.81 37.96 3.47
CA THR A 31 10.05 36.90 4.14
C THR A 31 8.61 37.34 4.46
N GLY A 32 7.69 36.38 4.62
CA GLY A 32 6.31 36.65 5.01
C GLY A 32 5.40 37.23 3.92
N LEU A 33 5.89 37.37 2.68
CA LEU A 33 5.11 37.88 1.54
C LEU A 33 4.77 36.75 0.57
N ARG A 34 3.54 36.78 0.04
CA ARG A 34 3.13 35.97 -1.11
C ARG A 34 3.75 36.52 -2.39
N ASN A 35 3.85 35.68 -3.42
CA ASN A 35 4.38 36.11 -4.72
C ASN A 35 3.54 37.24 -5.33
N GLU A 36 2.22 37.22 -5.17
CA GLU A 36 1.36 38.32 -5.62
C GLU A 36 1.73 39.65 -4.95
N GLU A 37 1.88 39.65 -3.63
CA GLU A 37 2.23 40.84 -2.85
C GLU A 37 3.62 41.37 -3.23
N ARG A 38 4.57 40.45 -3.41
CA ARG A 38 5.93 40.80 -3.85
C ARG A 38 5.95 41.44 -5.23
N GLY A 39 5.25 40.84 -6.20
CA GLY A 39 5.15 41.39 -7.55
C GLY A 39 4.44 42.74 -7.56
N ARG A 40 3.38 42.88 -6.76
CA ARG A 40 2.67 44.15 -6.61
C ARG A 40 3.58 45.23 -6.04
N ALA A 41 4.37 44.92 -5.01
CA ALA A 41 5.32 45.85 -4.41
C ALA A 41 6.36 46.32 -5.42
N LEU A 42 6.99 45.39 -6.17
CA LEU A 42 7.94 45.72 -7.23
C LEU A 42 7.34 46.66 -8.28
N ARG A 43 6.10 46.37 -8.70
CA ARG A 43 5.40 47.20 -9.67
C ARG A 43 5.11 48.61 -9.15
N VAL A 44 4.70 48.73 -7.89
CA VAL A 44 4.47 50.04 -7.24
C VAL A 44 5.77 50.84 -7.18
N CYS A 45 6.88 50.21 -6.78
CA CYS A 45 8.18 50.88 -6.75
C CYS A 45 8.64 51.36 -8.13
N LEU A 46 8.52 50.53 -9.17
CA LEU A 46 8.85 50.91 -10.55
C LEU A 46 7.99 52.09 -11.03
N CYS A 47 6.69 52.04 -10.76
CA CYS A 47 5.75 53.09 -11.10
C CYS A 47 6.12 54.44 -10.45
N MET A 48 6.54 54.43 -9.18
CA MET A 48 6.97 55.63 -8.47
C MET A 48 8.29 56.18 -9.02
N GLU A 49 9.25 55.32 -9.36
CA GLU A 49 10.52 55.75 -9.96
C GLU A 49 10.32 56.39 -11.34
N GLU A 50 9.37 55.88 -12.13
CA GLU A 50 9.12 56.33 -13.50
C GLU A 50 8.16 57.53 -13.58
N GLY A 51 7.55 57.95 -12.46
CA GLY A 51 6.50 58.96 -12.46
C GLY A 51 5.27 58.57 -13.28
N ALA A 52 5.07 57.26 -13.49
CA ALA A 52 4.04 56.72 -14.36
C ALA A 52 2.74 56.44 -13.60
N ARG A 53 1.67 56.09 -14.33
CA ARG A 53 0.44 55.55 -13.74
C ARG A 53 0.59 54.06 -13.52
N LEU A 54 0.15 53.56 -12.36
CA LEU A 54 0.21 52.13 -12.05
C LEU A 54 -0.67 51.34 -13.03
N GLN A 55 -0.04 50.49 -13.85
CA GLN A 55 -0.71 49.62 -14.81
C GLN A 55 -0.65 48.17 -14.37
N LEU A 56 -1.81 47.55 -14.19
CA LEU A 56 -1.91 46.12 -13.91
C LEU A 56 -1.97 45.34 -15.22
N ALA A 57 -1.25 44.22 -15.25
CA ALA A 57 -1.29 43.32 -16.39
C ALA A 57 -2.68 42.69 -16.49
N LYS A 58 -3.41 43.01 -17.57
CA LYS A 58 -4.68 42.37 -17.91
C LYS A 58 -4.45 40.93 -18.38
N GLU A 59 -3.41 40.73 -19.18
CA GLU A 59 -2.97 39.45 -19.68
C GLU A 59 -1.50 39.25 -19.33
N CYS A 60 -1.16 38.06 -18.81
CA CYS A 60 0.22 37.72 -18.49
C CYS A 60 0.84 36.95 -19.64
N TRP A 61 1.94 37.44 -20.19
CA TRP A 61 2.69 36.78 -21.26
C TRP A 61 3.24 35.41 -20.80
N VAL A 62 3.60 35.27 -19.52
CA VAL A 62 4.14 34.04 -18.94
C VAL A 62 3.05 33.02 -18.64
N CYS A 63 2.14 33.32 -17.70
CA CYS A 63 1.15 32.34 -17.26
C CYS A 63 -0.14 32.32 -18.08
N ARG A 64 -0.32 33.26 -19.02
CA ARG A 64 -1.52 33.36 -19.88
C ARG A 64 -2.83 33.36 -19.10
N GLY A 65 -2.78 33.96 -17.92
CA GLY A 65 -3.92 34.09 -17.03
C GLY A 65 -4.25 32.90 -16.14
N ALA A 66 -3.36 31.89 -16.05
CA ALA A 66 -3.55 30.75 -15.16
C ALA A 66 -3.85 31.19 -13.71
N PHE A 67 -3.08 32.14 -13.15
CA PHE A 67 -3.28 32.62 -11.78
C PHE A 67 -4.64 33.30 -11.54
N GLN A 68 -5.29 33.84 -12.58
CA GLN A 68 -6.64 34.40 -12.43
C GLN A 68 -7.70 33.31 -12.30
N GLN A 69 -7.37 32.07 -12.64
CA GLN A 69 -8.24 30.90 -12.49
C GLN A 69 -8.09 30.18 -11.15
N VAL A 70 -7.25 30.66 -10.23
CA VAL A 70 -7.02 30.00 -8.92
C VAL A 70 -8.34 29.76 -8.17
N GLU A 71 -9.21 30.77 -8.11
CA GLU A 71 -10.53 30.65 -7.48
C GLU A 71 -11.39 29.56 -8.14
N ARG A 72 -11.41 29.53 -9.47
CA ARG A 72 -12.19 28.57 -10.26
C ARG A 72 -11.72 27.14 -9.99
N TRP A 73 -10.42 26.90 -10.00
CA TRP A 73 -9.86 25.58 -9.71
C TRP A 73 -10.12 25.15 -8.27
N ALA A 74 -9.91 26.04 -7.30
CA ALA A 74 -10.17 25.74 -5.90
C ALA A 74 -11.63 25.33 -5.66
N ARG A 75 -12.60 26.03 -6.26
CA ARG A 75 -14.03 25.67 -6.15
C ARG A 75 -14.37 24.32 -6.78
N ARG A 76 -13.82 24.02 -7.97
CA ARG A 76 -13.98 22.70 -8.61
C ARG A 76 -13.44 21.57 -7.74
N VAL A 77 -12.33 21.81 -7.04
CA VAL A 77 -11.78 20.84 -6.08
C VAL A 77 -12.76 20.63 -4.92
N VAL A 78 -13.28 21.69 -4.30
CA VAL A 78 -14.27 21.60 -3.20
C VAL A 78 -15.48 20.76 -3.60
N GLU A 79 -16.05 21.03 -4.77
CA GLU A 79 -17.19 20.27 -5.31
C GLU A 79 -16.86 18.77 -5.45
N ARG A 80 -15.64 18.44 -5.86
CA ARG A 80 -15.22 17.05 -6.12
C ARG A 80 -15.05 16.22 -4.83
N VAL A 81 -14.80 16.87 -3.69
CA VAL A 81 -14.52 16.22 -2.40
C VAL A 81 -15.67 16.28 -1.41
N GLU A 82 -16.83 16.79 -1.81
CA GLU A 82 -17.97 17.02 -0.91
C GLU A 82 -18.34 15.77 -0.08
N ARG A 83 -18.21 14.58 -0.67
CA ARG A 83 -18.57 13.28 -0.07
C ARG A 83 -17.38 12.41 0.33
N LEU A 84 -16.19 13.01 0.46
CA LEU A 84 -14.97 12.30 0.81
C LEU A 84 -14.47 12.74 2.18
N GLU A 85 -13.96 11.77 2.93
CA GLU A 85 -13.23 11.99 4.16
C GLU A 85 -11.73 11.91 3.89
N PHE A 86 -11.02 12.98 4.27
CA PHE A 86 -9.58 13.09 4.14
C PHE A 86 -9.07 14.22 5.06
N LYS A 87 -7.82 14.14 5.48
CA LYS A 87 -7.10 15.12 6.31
C LYS A 87 -5.94 15.72 5.55
N THR A 88 -5.31 14.96 4.65
CA THR A 88 -4.17 15.42 3.85
C THR A 88 -4.47 15.44 2.36
N TYR A 89 -3.88 16.38 1.65
CA TYR A 89 -4.02 16.49 0.21
C TYR A 89 -2.74 16.97 -0.46
N LEU A 90 -2.64 16.77 -1.78
CA LEU A 90 -1.59 17.34 -2.61
C LEU A 90 -2.15 17.91 -3.90
N MET A 91 -1.62 19.06 -4.33
CA MET A 91 -1.94 19.71 -5.59
C MET A 91 -0.82 19.49 -6.61
N GLY A 92 -1.19 19.01 -7.79
CA GLY A 92 -0.35 18.87 -8.96
C GLY A 92 -0.90 19.64 -10.16
N THR A 93 -0.02 20.03 -11.08
CA THR A 93 -0.41 20.75 -12.30
C THR A 93 0.36 20.21 -13.50
N ARG A 94 -0.36 19.92 -14.59
CA ARG A 94 0.18 19.79 -15.95
C ARG A 94 0.09 21.16 -16.61
N ALA A 95 1.25 21.81 -16.78
CA ALA A 95 1.33 23.14 -17.36
C ALA A 95 1.48 23.03 -18.89
N PRO A 96 0.85 23.93 -19.66
CA PRO A 96 1.08 24.09 -21.09
C PRO A 96 2.57 24.23 -21.40
N LEU A 97 3.03 23.54 -22.45
CA LEU A 97 4.43 23.62 -22.92
C LEU A 97 4.88 25.06 -23.14
N LYS A 98 3.98 25.94 -23.60
CA LYS A 98 4.26 27.37 -23.79
C LYS A 98 4.67 28.07 -22.48
N ILE A 99 4.03 27.75 -21.35
CA ILE A 99 4.39 28.35 -20.06
C ILE A 99 5.78 27.87 -19.64
N GLU A 100 6.06 26.58 -19.78
CA GLU A 100 7.36 25.99 -19.44
C GLU A 100 8.49 26.56 -20.30
N MET A 101 8.27 26.73 -21.61
CA MET A 101 9.24 27.32 -22.53
C MET A 101 9.55 28.78 -22.20
N ILE A 102 8.53 29.60 -21.91
CA ILE A 102 8.72 31.00 -21.56
C ILE A 102 9.44 31.12 -20.21
N GLU A 103 9.04 30.31 -19.22
CA GLU A 103 9.72 30.26 -17.93
C GLU A 103 11.20 29.91 -18.07
N LYS A 104 11.53 28.85 -18.82
CA LYS A 104 12.91 28.45 -19.07
C LYS A 104 13.71 29.57 -19.73
N HIS A 105 13.15 30.20 -20.76
CA HIS A 105 13.80 31.31 -21.46
C HIS A 105 14.12 32.48 -20.52
N LEU A 106 13.17 32.89 -19.68
CA LEU A 106 13.40 33.99 -18.72
C LEU A 106 14.43 33.62 -17.66
N THR A 107 14.38 32.38 -17.17
CA THR A 107 15.34 31.87 -16.19
C THR A 107 16.77 31.90 -16.73
N GLU A 108 16.98 31.45 -17.97
CA GLU A 108 18.29 31.45 -18.62
C GLU A 108 18.78 32.87 -18.95
N LYS A 109 17.91 33.70 -19.55
CA LYS A 109 18.27 35.06 -19.99
C LYS A 109 18.64 36.00 -18.83
N TYR A 110 18.01 35.82 -17.67
CA TYR A 110 18.16 36.73 -16.53
C TYR A 110 18.78 36.07 -15.29
N GLU A 111 19.25 34.83 -15.40
CA GLU A 111 19.82 34.06 -14.29
C GLU A 111 18.89 34.11 -13.06
N LEU A 112 17.65 33.64 -13.25
CA LEU A 112 16.61 33.71 -12.23
C LEU A 112 16.69 32.48 -11.33
N ASN A 113 16.63 32.69 -10.01
CA ASN A 113 16.52 31.63 -9.00
C ASN A 113 15.19 31.73 -8.26
N GLY A 114 14.12 31.91 -9.03
CA GLY A 114 12.76 32.06 -8.53
C GLY A 114 12.03 30.74 -8.34
N GLU A 115 10.81 30.82 -7.80
CA GLU A 115 9.94 29.66 -7.68
C GLU A 115 9.36 29.25 -9.05
N PRO A 116 9.42 27.95 -9.42
CA PRO A 116 8.82 27.42 -10.65
C PRO A 116 7.30 27.63 -10.71
N PHE A 117 6.77 27.86 -11.92
CA PHE A 117 5.35 28.12 -12.15
C PHE A 117 4.45 27.05 -11.53
N LYS A 118 4.75 25.76 -11.76
CA LYS A 118 3.95 24.64 -11.24
C LYS A 118 3.85 24.67 -9.72
N GLN A 119 4.97 24.90 -9.02
CA GLN A 119 5.00 24.95 -7.56
C GLN A 119 4.19 26.15 -7.04
N ALA A 120 4.41 27.33 -7.61
CA ALA A 120 3.68 28.53 -7.25
C ALA A 120 2.16 28.37 -7.48
N PHE A 121 1.77 27.81 -8.63
CA PHE A 121 0.37 27.60 -8.97
C PHE A 121 -0.29 26.54 -8.08
N ASN A 122 0.37 25.40 -7.85
CA ASN A 122 -0.09 24.36 -6.92
C ASN A 122 -0.32 24.93 -5.51
N ARG A 123 0.62 25.75 -5.01
CA ARG A 123 0.50 26.37 -3.68
C ARG A 123 -0.67 27.35 -3.62
N GLU A 124 -0.85 28.20 -4.63
CA GLU A 124 -1.96 29.17 -4.61
C GLU A 124 -3.33 28.49 -4.69
N VAL A 125 -3.49 27.48 -5.55
CA VAL A 125 -4.73 26.69 -5.61
C VAL A 125 -4.93 25.91 -4.32
N GLY A 126 -3.89 25.25 -3.80
CA GLY A 126 -3.95 24.49 -2.55
C GLY A 126 -4.35 25.35 -1.36
N ARG A 127 -3.69 26.50 -1.17
CA ARG A 127 -4.05 27.49 -0.14
C ARG A 127 -5.52 27.89 -0.27
N ARG A 128 -5.95 28.29 -1.47
CA ARG A 128 -7.31 28.77 -1.67
C ARG A 128 -8.35 27.67 -1.45
N PHE A 129 -8.06 26.46 -1.88
CA PHE A 129 -8.87 25.28 -1.59
C PHE A 129 -8.97 25.04 -0.07
N GLY A 130 -7.83 25.06 0.64
CA GLY A 130 -7.79 24.90 2.09
C GLY A 130 -8.63 25.94 2.84
N GLU A 131 -8.58 27.20 2.41
CA GLU A 131 -9.42 28.28 2.96
C GLU A 131 -10.92 28.00 2.76
N ILE A 132 -11.35 27.76 1.52
CA ILE A 132 -12.77 27.51 1.21
C ILE A 132 -13.27 26.25 1.93
N TYR A 133 -12.44 25.21 2.00
CA TYR A 133 -12.81 23.95 2.65
C TYR A 133 -12.91 24.10 4.17
N ALA A 134 -11.97 24.82 4.80
CA ALA A 134 -11.98 25.05 6.25
C ALA A 134 -13.17 25.91 6.71
N GLU A 135 -13.64 26.84 5.88
CA GLU A 135 -14.88 27.60 6.14
C GLU A 135 -16.13 26.70 6.21
N GLN A 136 -16.12 25.57 5.48
CA GLN A 136 -17.29 24.70 5.34
C GLN A 136 -17.24 23.46 6.24
N LYS A 137 -16.03 22.99 6.58
CA LYS A 137 -15.82 21.70 7.23
C LYS A 137 -14.75 21.78 8.32
N HIS A 138 -13.66 21.03 8.16
CA HIS A 138 -12.56 20.95 9.11
C HIS A 138 -11.24 21.34 8.42
N PRO A 139 -10.21 21.74 9.19
CA PRO A 139 -8.89 22.01 8.63
C PRO A 139 -8.30 20.78 7.93
N ILE A 140 -7.60 21.02 6.82
CA ILE A 140 -6.89 20.03 6.02
C ILE A 140 -5.44 20.50 5.81
N ALA A 141 -4.52 19.56 5.67
CA ALA A 141 -3.10 19.84 5.55
C ALA A 141 -2.56 19.39 4.19
N VAL A 142 -1.53 20.08 3.71
CA VAL A 142 -0.76 19.60 2.56
C VAL A 142 0.23 18.54 3.05
N ASP A 143 0.26 17.39 2.39
CA ASP A 143 1.27 16.35 2.63
C ASP A 143 1.93 15.97 1.30
N PHE A 144 3.26 16.12 1.23
CA PHE A 144 4.03 15.83 0.02
C PHE A 144 4.50 14.38 -0.06
N LEU A 145 4.48 13.66 1.06
CA LEU A 145 4.99 12.30 1.17
C LEU A 145 3.84 11.30 1.15
N ASP A 146 2.80 11.56 1.95
CA ASP A 146 1.66 10.66 2.10
C ASP A 146 0.31 11.40 2.10
N PRO A 147 -0.06 12.03 0.96
CA PRO A 147 -1.38 12.63 0.80
C PRO A 147 -2.48 11.57 0.72
N GLU A 148 -3.61 11.80 1.36
CA GLU A 148 -4.78 10.92 1.24
C GLU A 148 -5.54 11.12 -0.09
N ILE A 149 -5.48 12.33 -0.64
CA ILE A 149 -6.01 12.66 -1.97
C ILE A 149 -5.03 13.53 -2.75
N VAL A 150 -4.96 13.31 -4.06
CA VAL A 150 -4.11 14.09 -4.98
C VAL A 150 -4.97 14.65 -6.10
N PHE A 151 -4.86 15.95 -6.34
CA PHE A 151 -5.45 16.59 -7.50
C PHE A 151 -4.41 16.86 -8.57
N LEU A 152 -4.77 16.62 -9.82
CA LEU A 152 -3.96 17.00 -10.96
C LEU A 152 -4.78 17.89 -11.89
N MET A 153 -4.36 19.15 -11.97
CA MET A 153 -4.99 20.17 -12.80
C MET A 153 -4.26 20.23 -14.13
N ASP A 154 -4.96 19.96 -15.22
CA ASP A 154 -4.42 20.12 -16.57
C ASP A 154 -4.91 21.45 -17.16
N LEU A 155 -4.00 22.42 -17.28
CA LEU A 155 -4.39 23.78 -17.70
C LEU A 155 -4.58 23.90 -19.22
N GLU A 156 -4.13 22.91 -20.01
CA GLU A 156 -4.32 22.90 -21.47
C GLU A 156 -5.70 22.32 -21.82
N THR A 157 -6.06 21.22 -21.16
CA THR A 157 -7.33 20.49 -21.41
C THR A 157 -8.47 20.90 -20.48
N ASP A 158 -8.22 21.76 -19.49
CA ASP A 158 -9.16 22.20 -18.46
C ASP A 158 -9.73 21.03 -17.60
N MET A 159 -8.99 19.92 -17.53
CA MET A 159 -9.36 18.72 -16.78
C MET A 159 -8.88 18.76 -15.33
N LEU A 160 -9.73 18.29 -14.42
CA LEU A 160 -9.40 18.06 -13.01
C LEU A 160 -9.44 16.56 -12.73
N GLU A 161 -8.28 15.95 -12.52
CA GLU A 161 -8.15 14.55 -12.10
C GLU A 161 -8.07 14.50 -10.57
N LEU A 162 -8.79 13.57 -9.96
CA LEU A 162 -8.74 13.25 -8.52
C LEU A 162 -8.28 11.81 -8.37
N HIS A 163 -7.19 11.63 -7.64
CA HIS A 163 -6.70 10.33 -7.18
C HIS A 163 -6.93 10.21 -5.67
N ILE A 164 -7.61 9.15 -5.24
CA ILE A 164 -7.85 8.85 -3.83
C ILE A 164 -6.88 7.74 -3.44
N ASN A 165 -5.92 8.03 -2.57
CA ASN A 165 -4.93 7.05 -2.17
C ASN A 165 -5.56 5.97 -1.28
N PRO A 166 -5.03 4.73 -1.31
CA PRO A 166 -5.59 3.64 -0.50
C PRO A 166 -5.54 3.91 1.01
N LEU A 167 -6.26 3.06 1.75
CA LEU A 167 -6.20 2.95 3.19
C LEU A 167 -5.72 1.55 3.55
N PHE A 168 -4.87 1.41 4.56
CA PHE A 168 -4.31 0.11 4.95
C PHE A 168 -4.70 -0.25 6.38
N ILE A 169 -5.27 -1.45 6.54
CA ILE A 169 -5.69 -2.00 7.83
C ILE A 169 -4.86 -3.25 8.09
N TYR A 170 -3.98 -3.20 9.08
CA TYR A 170 -3.28 -4.35 9.60
C TYR A 170 -4.20 -5.18 10.49
N GLY A 171 -3.96 -6.48 10.56
CA GLY A 171 -4.57 -7.37 11.55
C GLY A 171 -3.93 -8.75 11.54
N ARG A 172 -4.46 -9.64 12.37
CA ARG A 172 -4.15 -11.08 12.33
C ARG A 172 -5.40 -11.88 12.07
N TYR A 173 -5.31 -12.96 11.30
CA TYR A 173 -6.45 -13.85 11.07
C TYR A 173 -6.16 -15.29 11.51
N LYS A 174 -7.15 -15.91 12.13
CA LYS A 174 -7.27 -17.36 12.30
C LYS A 174 -8.21 -17.91 11.23
N LYS A 175 -8.03 -19.19 10.88
CA LYS A 175 -8.79 -19.92 9.87
C LYS A 175 -9.08 -21.32 10.42
N PHE A 176 -10.35 -21.63 10.60
CA PHE A 176 -10.85 -22.84 11.26
C PHE A 176 -11.40 -23.89 10.29
N VAL A 177 -11.38 -23.61 8.98
CA VAL A 177 -11.83 -24.56 7.95
C VAL A 177 -10.72 -24.90 6.94
N ARG A 178 -10.74 -26.13 6.43
CA ARG A 178 -9.77 -26.68 5.46
C ARG A 178 -10.22 -26.56 3.99
N THR A 179 -11.23 -25.76 3.69
CA THR A 179 -11.91 -25.72 2.38
C THR A 179 -11.81 -24.38 1.66
N ILE A 180 -11.33 -23.32 2.33
CA ILE A 180 -11.22 -21.99 1.75
C ILE A 180 -9.74 -21.59 1.53
N PRO A 181 -9.40 -20.91 0.42
CA PRO A 181 -8.09 -20.29 0.25
C PRO A 181 -7.93 -19.00 1.07
N GLN A 182 -6.69 -18.55 1.23
CA GLN A 182 -6.37 -17.24 1.82
C GLN A 182 -6.90 -16.08 0.97
N THR A 183 -6.63 -16.10 -0.33
CA THR A 183 -7.00 -15.04 -1.28
C THR A 183 -7.97 -15.54 -2.33
N LYS A 184 -8.61 -14.61 -3.06
CA LYS A 184 -9.51 -14.91 -4.17
C LYS A 184 -8.79 -15.70 -5.26
N TRP A 185 -9.41 -16.77 -5.76
CA TRP A 185 -8.86 -17.59 -6.84
C TRP A 185 -9.74 -17.46 -8.08
N PRO A 186 -9.31 -16.71 -9.11
CA PRO A 186 -10.06 -16.61 -10.36
C PRO A 186 -10.23 -17.98 -11.01
N CYS A 187 -11.39 -18.22 -11.60
CA CYS A 187 -11.68 -19.41 -12.39
C CYS A 187 -10.65 -19.53 -13.53
N ARG A 188 -10.02 -20.70 -13.65
CA ARG A 188 -8.94 -20.95 -14.62
C ARG A 188 -9.36 -20.77 -16.07
N ASP A 189 -10.63 -20.98 -16.38
CA ASP A 189 -11.13 -20.95 -17.76
C ASP A 189 -11.54 -19.55 -18.19
N CYS A 190 -12.32 -18.86 -17.34
CA CYS A 190 -12.83 -17.53 -17.66
C CYS A 190 -11.96 -16.38 -17.14
N LYS A 191 -10.92 -16.68 -16.36
CA LYS A 191 -10.00 -15.71 -15.75
C LYS A 191 -10.72 -14.62 -14.94
N GLY A 192 -11.78 -15.00 -14.21
CA GLY A 192 -12.55 -14.05 -13.38
C GLY A 192 -13.83 -13.51 -14.02
N ARG A 193 -14.05 -13.71 -15.33
CA ARG A 193 -15.21 -13.12 -16.04
C ARG A 193 -16.57 -13.76 -15.71
N GLY A 194 -16.58 -14.99 -15.19
CA GLY A 194 -17.77 -15.82 -15.07
C GLY A 194 -17.98 -16.71 -16.29
N CYS A 195 -18.29 -17.99 -16.08
CA CYS A 195 -18.63 -18.96 -17.11
C CYS A 195 -19.46 -20.11 -16.52
N ALA A 196 -20.04 -20.95 -17.37
CA ALA A 196 -20.85 -22.09 -16.94
C ALA A 196 -20.12 -23.00 -15.93
N ARG A 197 -18.82 -23.24 -16.11
CA ARG A 197 -18.01 -24.08 -15.20
C ARG A 197 -17.98 -23.56 -13.77
N CYS A 198 -17.87 -22.25 -13.58
CA CYS A 198 -17.87 -21.64 -12.25
C CYS A 198 -19.24 -21.13 -11.85
N HIS A 199 -20.33 -21.58 -12.50
CA HIS A 199 -21.69 -21.10 -12.26
C HIS A 199 -21.78 -19.57 -12.32
N HIS A 200 -21.08 -18.97 -13.29
CA HIS A 200 -21.00 -17.52 -13.52
C HIS A 200 -20.40 -16.69 -12.37
N THR A 201 -19.80 -17.30 -11.35
CA THR A 201 -19.20 -16.55 -10.22
C THR A 201 -17.83 -15.96 -10.55
N GLY A 202 -17.17 -16.49 -11.58
CA GLY A 202 -15.81 -16.09 -11.95
C GLY A 202 -14.73 -16.68 -11.06
N LYS A 203 -15.06 -17.51 -10.07
CA LYS A 203 -14.12 -17.99 -9.04
C LYS A 203 -13.96 -19.52 -9.04
N MET A 204 -12.84 -20.01 -8.53
CA MET A 204 -12.62 -21.43 -8.26
C MET A 204 -13.24 -21.86 -6.92
N TYR A 205 -13.18 -20.98 -5.92
CA TYR A 205 -13.74 -21.14 -4.59
C TYR A 205 -14.67 -19.97 -4.32
N GLN A 206 -15.82 -20.22 -3.69
CA GLN A 206 -16.83 -19.19 -3.48
C GLN A 206 -16.42 -18.16 -2.42
N GLU A 207 -15.61 -18.60 -1.46
CA GLU A 207 -15.15 -17.80 -0.32
C GLU A 207 -13.64 -17.91 -0.17
N SER A 208 -13.05 -16.89 0.43
CA SER A 208 -11.65 -16.83 0.85
C SER A 208 -11.55 -16.01 2.13
N VAL A 209 -10.44 -16.14 2.86
CA VAL A 209 -10.15 -15.29 4.05
C VAL A 209 -10.25 -13.81 3.66
N GLU A 210 -9.65 -13.43 2.54
CA GLU A 210 -9.74 -12.09 1.96
C GLU A 210 -11.19 -11.61 1.80
N GLU A 211 -12.07 -12.43 1.22
CA GLU A 211 -13.46 -12.05 0.94
C GLU A 211 -14.30 -11.89 2.20
N LEU A 212 -14.10 -12.78 3.17
CA LEU A 212 -14.79 -12.74 4.45
C LEU A 212 -14.46 -11.46 5.25
N ILE A 213 -13.26 -10.90 5.06
CA ILE A 213 -12.86 -9.63 5.68
C ILE A 213 -13.28 -8.43 4.82
N SER A 214 -13.14 -8.53 3.49
CA SER A 214 -13.33 -7.41 2.55
C SER A 214 -14.75 -6.85 2.56
N GLY A 215 -15.77 -7.68 2.76
CA GLY A 215 -17.18 -7.25 2.73
C GLY A 215 -17.47 -6.16 3.76
N SER A 216 -17.19 -6.42 5.03
CA SER A 216 -17.39 -5.47 6.13
C SER A 216 -16.50 -4.24 6.00
N ALA A 217 -15.24 -4.42 5.58
CA ALA A 217 -14.32 -3.31 5.37
C ALA A 217 -14.82 -2.34 4.28
N LEU A 218 -15.32 -2.87 3.15
CA LEU A 218 -15.88 -2.05 2.06
C LEU A 218 -17.19 -1.37 2.46
N ALA A 219 -18.04 -2.03 3.26
CA ALA A 219 -19.27 -1.44 3.76
C ALA A 219 -19.00 -0.19 4.61
N VAL A 220 -17.98 -0.24 5.47
CA VAL A 220 -17.62 0.87 6.37
C VAL A 220 -16.84 1.97 5.65
N THR A 221 -15.87 1.61 4.81
CA THR A 221 -14.99 2.58 4.11
C THR A 221 -15.60 3.16 2.83
N GLN A 222 -16.62 2.49 2.28
CA GLN A 222 -17.20 2.77 0.97
C GLN A 222 -16.16 2.78 -0.17
N GLY A 223 -15.08 1.99 -0.03
CA GLY A 223 -14.06 1.82 -1.05
C GLY A 223 -14.56 1.09 -2.29
N THR A 224 -13.78 1.13 -3.37
CA THR A 224 -14.12 0.51 -4.66
C THR A 224 -13.64 -0.94 -4.77
N GLY A 225 -12.72 -1.37 -3.90
CA GLY A 225 -12.21 -2.74 -3.87
C GLY A 225 -11.12 -2.92 -2.82
N THR A 226 -10.61 -4.15 -2.73
CA THR A 226 -9.56 -4.51 -1.77
C THR A 226 -8.40 -5.25 -2.43
N ALA A 227 -7.23 -5.18 -1.80
CA ALA A 227 -6.12 -6.09 -2.02
C ALA A 227 -5.66 -6.65 -0.66
N PHE A 228 -5.42 -7.96 -0.62
CA PHE A 228 -5.00 -8.65 0.60
C PHE A 228 -3.51 -9.00 0.55
N HIS A 229 -2.79 -8.62 1.59
CA HIS A 229 -1.38 -8.91 1.74
C HIS A 229 -1.18 -9.72 3.02
N GLY A 230 -0.72 -10.96 2.92
CA GLY A 230 -0.45 -11.81 4.08
C GLY A 230 1.04 -12.01 4.32
N ALA A 231 1.42 -12.20 5.59
CA ALA A 231 2.76 -12.64 5.98
C ALA A 231 2.97 -14.12 5.63
N GLY A 232 3.11 -14.40 4.32
CA GLY A 232 3.07 -15.74 3.75
C GLY A 232 1.64 -16.26 3.55
N ARG A 233 1.54 -17.56 3.25
CA ARG A 233 0.28 -18.22 2.90
C ARG A 233 0.30 -19.69 3.31
N GLU A 234 -0.81 -20.18 3.84
CA GLU A 234 -1.07 -21.61 4.06
C GLU A 234 -1.80 -22.28 2.88
N ASP A 235 -1.70 -23.60 2.79
CA ASP A 235 -2.49 -24.36 1.83
C ASP A 235 -3.98 -24.36 2.21
N ILE A 236 -4.85 -24.65 1.23
CA ILE A 236 -6.31 -24.62 1.42
C ILE A 236 -6.73 -25.60 2.53
N ASP A 237 -6.08 -26.75 2.55
CA ASP A 237 -6.31 -27.84 3.50
C ASP A 237 -5.66 -27.62 4.87
N ALA A 238 -4.99 -26.49 5.11
CA ALA A 238 -4.38 -26.15 6.39
C ALA A 238 -5.25 -25.20 7.22
N LEU A 239 -5.19 -25.36 8.55
CA LEU A 239 -5.76 -24.41 9.50
C LEU A 239 -4.72 -23.34 9.88
N MET A 240 -5.20 -22.16 10.29
CA MET A 240 -4.39 -21.10 10.90
C MET A 240 -4.95 -20.82 12.29
N LEU A 241 -4.25 -21.25 13.33
CA LEU A 241 -4.68 -21.22 14.72
C LEU A 241 -3.77 -20.28 15.55
N GLY A 242 -3.70 -20.52 16.87
CA GLY A 242 -2.84 -19.81 17.82
C GLY A 242 -2.94 -18.29 17.70
N SER A 243 -1.86 -17.60 17.40
CA SER A 243 -1.85 -16.13 17.25
C SER A 243 -2.44 -15.63 15.92
N GLY A 244 -2.78 -16.52 15.00
CA GLY A 244 -3.20 -16.16 13.65
C GLY A 244 -2.04 -15.69 12.76
N ARG A 245 -2.32 -15.46 11.48
CA ARG A 245 -1.37 -14.93 10.51
C ARG A 245 -1.55 -13.41 10.34
N PRO A 246 -0.47 -12.61 10.40
CA PRO A 246 -0.53 -11.19 10.09
C PRO A 246 -0.94 -10.93 8.63
N PHE A 247 -1.74 -9.90 8.44
CA PHE A 247 -2.14 -9.40 7.13
C PHE A 247 -2.29 -7.88 7.13
N VAL A 248 -2.26 -7.31 5.93
CA VAL A 248 -2.68 -5.94 5.64
C VAL A 248 -3.75 -6.00 4.56
N LEU A 249 -4.91 -5.42 4.84
CA LEU A 249 -5.97 -5.17 3.87
C LEU A 249 -5.82 -3.75 3.32
N GLU A 250 -5.48 -3.65 2.04
CA GLU A 250 -5.54 -2.40 1.28
C GLU A 250 -6.96 -2.19 0.79
N VAL A 251 -7.56 -1.05 1.12
CA VAL A 251 -8.86 -0.60 0.61
C VAL A 251 -8.62 0.50 -0.42
N LYS A 252 -9.12 0.29 -1.64
CA LYS A 252 -8.95 1.21 -2.77
C LYS A 252 -10.01 2.30 -2.75
N GLU A 253 -9.58 3.53 -3.02
CA GLU A 253 -10.42 4.73 -3.13
C GLU A 253 -11.49 4.84 -2.02
N PRO A 254 -11.11 4.78 -0.73
CA PRO A 254 -12.06 4.89 0.37
C PRO A 254 -12.70 6.27 0.41
N LYS A 255 -14.00 6.32 0.69
CA LYS A 255 -14.71 7.61 0.94
C LYS A 255 -14.78 7.94 2.41
N THR A 256 -14.68 6.93 3.28
CA THR A 256 -14.66 7.05 4.73
C THR A 256 -13.34 6.47 5.24
N ARG A 257 -12.65 7.23 6.10
CA ARG A 257 -11.33 6.89 6.65
C ARG A 257 -11.33 6.79 8.18
N THR A 258 -12.26 7.45 8.86
CA THR A 258 -12.44 7.33 10.31
C THR A 258 -13.60 6.39 10.60
N PHE A 259 -13.29 5.28 11.26
CA PHE A 259 -14.26 4.30 11.71
C PHE A 259 -13.71 3.51 12.89
N ASP A 260 -14.61 2.82 13.57
CA ASP A 260 -14.29 2.01 14.75
C ASP A 260 -13.79 0.64 14.31
N LEU A 261 -12.48 0.40 14.53
CA LEU A 261 -11.83 -0.86 14.20
C LEU A 261 -12.33 -2.02 15.06
N GLU A 262 -12.72 -1.78 16.31
CA GLU A 262 -13.26 -2.83 17.18
C GLU A 262 -14.62 -3.30 16.67
N LYS A 263 -15.47 -2.36 16.23
CA LYS A 263 -16.74 -2.70 15.56
C LYS A 263 -16.51 -3.47 14.26
N LEU A 264 -15.56 -3.05 13.43
CA LEU A 264 -15.21 -3.78 12.21
C LEU A 264 -14.75 -5.21 12.52
N GLN A 265 -13.88 -5.36 13.52
CA GLN A 265 -13.40 -6.66 13.98
C GLN A 265 -14.56 -7.57 14.42
N ASN A 266 -15.43 -7.05 15.28
CA ASN A 266 -16.58 -7.80 15.81
C ASN A 266 -17.57 -8.18 14.71
N GLU A 267 -17.83 -7.28 13.75
CA GLU A 267 -18.71 -7.55 12.61
C GLU A 267 -18.15 -8.70 11.75
N VAL A 268 -16.87 -8.65 11.38
CA VAL A 268 -16.23 -9.72 10.59
C VAL A 268 -16.26 -11.04 11.36
N ASN A 269 -15.93 -11.04 12.65
CA ASN A 269 -15.92 -12.25 13.49
C ASN A 269 -17.32 -12.86 13.65
N SER A 270 -18.35 -12.03 13.72
CA SER A 270 -19.75 -12.48 13.76
C SER A 270 -20.19 -13.08 12.42
N GLN A 271 -19.98 -12.36 11.31
CA GLN A 271 -20.40 -12.81 9.97
C GLN A 271 -19.65 -14.04 9.48
N ALA A 272 -18.37 -14.16 9.84
CA ALA A 272 -17.51 -15.26 9.42
C ALA A 272 -17.33 -16.34 10.51
N SER A 273 -18.23 -16.36 11.50
CA SER A 273 -18.19 -17.27 12.63
C SER A 273 -18.03 -18.73 12.20
N GLY A 274 -17.13 -19.44 12.88
CA GLY A 274 -16.75 -20.82 12.57
C GLY A 274 -15.84 -21.00 11.34
N LYS A 275 -15.55 -19.93 10.56
CA LYS A 275 -14.64 -19.99 9.41
C LYS A 275 -13.33 -19.25 9.68
N ILE A 276 -13.41 -17.99 10.07
CA ILE A 276 -12.25 -17.16 10.42
C ILE A 276 -12.55 -16.31 11.66
N GLU A 277 -11.49 -15.81 12.28
CA GLU A 277 -11.52 -14.79 13.32
C GLU A 277 -10.37 -13.83 13.04
N ILE A 278 -10.62 -12.52 13.08
CA ILE A 278 -9.63 -11.47 12.98
C ILE A 278 -9.44 -10.77 14.33
N SER A 279 -8.21 -10.33 14.57
CA SER A 279 -7.80 -9.63 15.78
C SER A 279 -6.73 -8.57 15.49
N GLU A 280 -6.43 -7.73 16.48
CA GLU A 280 -5.32 -6.77 16.44
C GLU A 280 -5.43 -5.77 15.27
N LEU A 281 -6.64 -5.32 14.97
CA LEU A 281 -6.85 -4.37 13.88
C LEU A 281 -6.20 -3.01 14.19
N GLN A 282 -5.40 -2.51 13.25
CA GLN A 282 -4.72 -1.22 13.36
C GLN A 282 -4.65 -0.51 12.00
N MET A 283 -4.75 0.82 12.03
CA MET A 283 -4.48 1.65 10.85
C MET A 283 -2.97 1.72 10.63
N VAL A 284 -2.52 1.38 9.43
CA VAL A 284 -1.09 1.38 9.09
C VAL A 284 -0.82 2.15 7.80
N LYS A 285 0.46 2.39 7.53
CA LYS A 285 0.94 3.02 6.30
C LYS A 285 1.39 1.95 5.28
N THR A 286 1.62 2.36 4.04
CA THR A 286 1.93 1.44 2.93
C THR A 286 3.21 0.64 3.15
N GLU A 287 4.17 1.15 3.92
CA GLU A 287 5.45 0.51 4.21
C GLU A 287 5.27 -0.83 4.94
N VAL A 288 4.20 -0.95 5.74
CA VAL A 288 3.87 -2.20 6.45
C VAL A 288 3.53 -3.32 5.45
N VAL A 289 2.98 -3.00 4.28
CA VAL A 289 2.71 -3.99 3.22
C VAL A 289 4.01 -4.64 2.72
N GLU A 290 5.08 -3.86 2.58
CA GLU A 290 6.39 -4.38 2.21
C GLU A 290 7.00 -5.20 3.34
N ARG A 291 6.92 -4.69 4.58
CA ARG A 291 7.43 -5.36 5.78
C ARG A 291 6.82 -6.74 5.98
N ILE A 292 5.50 -6.90 5.92
CA ILE A 292 4.87 -8.22 6.11
C ILE A 292 5.29 -9.24 5.04
N LYS A 293 5.75 -8.78 3.86
CA LYS A 293 6.23 -9.65 2.78
C LYS A 293 7.71 -10.00 2.92
N SER A 294 8.50 -9.15 3.57
CA SER A 294 9.96 -9.27 3.64
C SER A 294 10.47 -9.86 4.95
N VAL A 295 9.74 -9.73 6.05
CA VAL A 295 10.16 -10.25 7.36
C VAL A 295 10.40 -11.76 7.30
N ASP A 296 11.60 -12.17 7.72
CA ASP A 296 12.00 -13.57 7.90
C ASP A 296 11.30 -14.15 9.13
N ALA A 297 10.01 -14.43 8.98
CA ALA A 297 9.16 -14.89 10.06
C ALA A 297 9.36 -16.37 10.36
N GLU A 298 9.64 -16.68 11.62
CA GLU A 298 9.57 -18.03 12.17
C GLU A 298 8.13 -18.51 12.23
N LYS A 299 7.95 -19.84 12.18
CA LYS A 299 6.62 -20.46 12.14
C LYS A 299 6.58 -21.68 13.01
N VAL A 300 5.46 -21.86 13.70
CA VAL A 300 5.17 -23.05 14.49
C VAL A 300 4.03 -23.79 13.84
N TYR A 301 4.21 -25.08 13.58
CA TYR A 301 3.23 -25.96 12.98
C TYR A 301 2.92 -27.14 13.88
N GLU A 302 1.74 -27.71 13.69
CA GLU A 302 1.37 -29.03 14.17
C GLU A 302 0.92 -29.87 12.97
N ALA A 303 1.52 -31.03 12.79
CA ALA A 303 1.22 -31.96 11.72
C ALA A 303 0.73 -33.28 12.30
N ARG A 304 -0.39 -33.80 11.78
CA ARG A 304 -0.71 -35.22 11.92
C ARG A 304 -0.01 -35.98 10.81
N VAL A 305 0.74 -37.01 11.20
CA VAL A 305 1.56 -37.82 10.31
C VAL A 305 1.08 -39.25 10.35
N ARG A 306 0.91 -39.84 9.17
CA ARG A 306 0.65 -41.26 9.00
C ARG A 306 1.86 -41.97 8.41
N PHE A 307 2.20 -43.12 8.96
CA PHE A 307 3.27 -43.99 8.48
C PHE A 307 2.70 -45.18 7.72
N ALA A 308 3.41 -45.63 6.68
CA ALA A 308 3.01 -46.80 5.89
C ALA A 308 3.25 -48.14 6.60
N GLN A 309 4.14 -48.16 7.60
CA GLN A 309 4.48 -49.32 8.42
C GLN A 309 4.45 -48.92 9.89
N LEU A 310 4.33 -49.90 10.78
CA LEU A 310 4.37 -49.69 12.22
C LEU A 310 5.74 -49.12 12.62
N ILE A 311 5.76 -48.12 13.49
CA ILE A 311 6.98 -47.58 14.08
C ILE A 311 6.90 -47.58 15.60
N THR A 312 8.05 -47.68 16.26
CA THR A 312 8.15 -47.57 17.72
C THR A 312 8.33 -46.12 18.15
N GLU A 313 7.95 -45.80 19.39
CA GLU A 313 8.20 -44.48 19.98
C GLU A 313 9.68 -44.12 19.93
N GLN A 314 10.56 -45.06 20.27
CA GLN A 314 12.01 -44.86 20.23
C GLN A 314 12.53 -44.50 18.82
N ALA A 315 11.97 -45.10 17.76
CA ALA A 315 12.36 -44.79 16.38
C ALA A 315 11.91 -43.38 16.00
N LEU A 316 10.69 -42.98 16.39
CA LEU A 316 10.21 -41.61 16.19
C LEU A 316 11.09 -40.61 16.95
N ASP A 317 11.34 -40.83 18.24
CA ASP A 317 12.13 -39.93 19.07
C ASP A 317 13.55 -39.75 18.53
N THR A 318 14.19 -40.84 18.10
CA THR A 318 15.53 -40.79 17.49
C THR A 318 15.52 -39.95 16.21
N ALA A 319 14.50 -40.12 15.35
CA ALA A 319 14.36 -39.33 14.12
C ALA A 319 14.11 -37.84 14.42
N LEU A 320 13.25 -37.53 15.39
CA LEU A 320 12.97 -36.14 15.80
C LEU A 320 14.20 -35.48 16.41
N GLN A 321 14.98 -36.18 17.23
CA GLN A 321 16.25 -35.67 17.77
C GLN A 321 17.24 -35.31 16.66
N GLN A 322 17.31 -36.11 15.58
CA GLN A 322 18.17 -35.80 14.43
C GLN A 322 17.67 -34.63 13.57
N LEU A 323 16.36 -34.37 13.55
CA LEU A 323 15.80 -33.21 12.85
C LEU A 323 15.81 -31.94 13.70
N ASN A 324 15.95 -32.06 15.02
CA ASN A 324 15.97 -30.92 15.93
C ASN A 324 17.19 -30.03 15.65
N GLU A 325 16.98 -28.71 15.67
CA GLU A 325 18.01 -27.70 15.42
C GLU A 325 18.79 -27.84 14.10
N THR A 326 18.27 -28.62 13.14
CA THR A 326 18.99 -29.06 11.95
C THR A 326 18.63 -28.24 10.71
N THR A 327 19.61 -28.02 9.84
CA THR A 327 19.41 -27.40 8.53
C THR A 327 18.92 -28.43 7.52
N ILE A 328 17.82 -28.13 6.86
CA ILE A 328 17.17 -28.95 5.84
C ILE A 328 17.42 -28.33 4.47
N GLU A 329 17.90 -29.14 3.54
CA GLU A 329 18.04 -28.80 2.13
C GLU A 329 16.79 -29.25 1.37
N GLN A 330 16.00 -28.29 0.89
CA GLN A 330 14.77 -28.54 0.14
C GLN A 330 14.88 -28.04 -1.29
N ARG A 331 14.99 -28.98 -2.23
CA ARG A 331 14.69 -28.68 -3.64
C ARG A 331 13.21 -28.35 -3.77
N THR A 332 12.88 -27.47 -4.71
CA THR A 332 11.52 -26.94 -4.88
C THR A 332 10.50 -28.08 -5.02
N PRO A 333 9.48 -28.20 -4.15
CA PRO A 333 8.61 -29.37 -4.16
C PRO A 333 7.94 -29.63 -5.52
N GLN A 334 7.75 -30.89 -5.88
CA GLN A 334 7.15 -31.25 -7.19
C GLN A 334 5.79 -30.56 -7.40
N ARG A 335 4.92 -30.56 -6.38
CA ARG A 335 3.58 -29.95 -6.43
C ARG A 335 3.58 -28.44 -6.71
N VAL A 336 4.70 -27.74 -6.49
CA VAL A 336 4.83 -26.29 -6.74
C VAL A 336 5.79 -25.97 -7.89
N ALA A 337 6.39 -26.97 -8.55
CA ALA A 337 7.40 -26.77 -9.58
C ALA A 337 6.86 -26.00 -10.81
N HIS A 338 5.58 -26.19 -11.16
CA HIS A 338 4.93 -25.46 -12.26
C HIS A 338 4.84 -23.94 -12.05
N ARG A 339 5.07 -23.46 -10.82
CA ARG A 339 4.91 -22.04 -10.42
C ARG A 339 6.16 -21.44 -9.77
N ARG A 340 7.22 -22.22 -9.54
CA ARG A 340 8.43 -21.77 -8.85
C ARG A 340 9.67 -22.29 -9.56
N ALA A 341 10.70 -21.45 -9.60
CA ALA A 341 12.03 -21.86 -10.08
C ALA A 341 12.56 -23.04 -9.25
N ASP A 342 13.07 -24.05 -9.95
CA ASP A 342 13.62 -25.26 -9.34
C ASP A 342 14.97 -24.98 -8.70
N LEU A 343 14.94 -24.67 -7.41
CA LEU A 343 16.11 -24.32 -6.60
C LEU A 343 16.13 -25.16 -5.32
N ILE A 344 17.33 -25.43 -4.82
CA ILE A 344 17.57 -25.97 -3.47
C ILE A 344 17.66 -24.79 -2.50
N ARG A 345 16.85 -24.83 -1.44
CA ARG A 345 16.83 -23.82 -0.38
C ARG A 345 17.19 -24.48 0.95
N LYS A 346 18.06 -23.83 1.71
CA LYS A 346 18.41 -24.24 3.08
C LYS A 346 17.47 -23.55 4.05
N ARG A 347 16.82 -24.32 4.93
CA ARG A 347 15.94 -23.82 5.99
C ARG A 347 16.16 -24.62 7.25
N ARG A 348 16.17 -23.96 8.41
CA ARG A 348 16.43 -24.61 9.69
C ARG A 348 15.13 -24.99 10.41
N VAL A 349 15.09 -26.22 10.93
CA VAL A 349 14.19 -26.60 12.01
C VAL A 349 14.83 -26.08 13.30
N LEU A 350 14.13 -25.23 14.03
CA LEU A 350 14.61 -24.63 15.27
C LEU A 350 14.30 -25.54 16.46
N GLN A 351 13.08 -26.07 16.50
CA GLN A 351 12.67 -27.05 17.49
C GLN A 351 11.68 -28.04 16.86
N ILE A 352 11.79 -29.31 17.19
CA ILE A 352 10.82 -30.33 16.78
C ILE A 352 10.55 -31.30 17.92
N SER A 353 9.28 -31.64 18.11
CA SER A 353 8.83 -32.63 19.08
C SER A 353 7.59 -33.34 18.56
N GLY A 354 7.29 -34.51 19.12
CA GLY A 354 6.14 -35.28 18.67
C GLY A 354 5.85 -36.46 19.59
N LYS A 355 4.73 -37.10 19.34
CA LYS A 355 4.31 -38.31 20.03
C LYS A 355 3.52 -39.22 19.09
N LEU A 356 3.66 -40.53 19.28
CA LEU A 356 2.75 -41.48 18.66
C LEU A 356 1.37 -41.35 19.32
N LEU A 357 0.34 -41.36 18.48
CA LEU A 357 -1.06 -41.51 18.88
C LEU A 357 -1.50 -42.98 18.76
N ALA A 358 -0.91 -43.68 17.79
CA ALA A 358 -1.05 -45.10 17.52
C ALA A 358 0.20 -45.58 16.76
N GLU A 359 0.33 -46.88 16.52
CA GLU A 359 1.54 -47.48 15.89
C GLU A 359 1.86 -46.94 14.48
N GLN A 360 0.90 -46.30 13.80
CA GLN A 360 1.05 -45.70 12.47
C GLN A 360 0.67 -44.22 12.40
N GLU A 361 0.37 -43.58 13.53
CA GLU A 361 -0.07 -42.18 13.57
C GLU A 361 0.66 -41.39 14.65
N ALA A 362 1.18 -40.22 14.28
CA ALA A 362 1.84 -39.30 15.21
C ALA A 362 1.28 -37.88 15.08
N THR A 363 1.42 -37.11 16.16
CA THR A 363 1.36 -35.64 16.11
C THR A 363 2.76 -35.09 16.29
N ILE A 364 3.17 -34.19 15.40
CA ILE A 364 4.49 -33.57 15.41
C ILE A 364 4.33 -32.05 15.43
N ARG A 365 4.96 -31.38 16.40
CA ARG A 365 5.07 -29.93 16.49
C ARG A 365 6.44 -29.49 15.97
N ILE A 366 6.44 -28.52 15.06
CA ILE A 366 7.65 -28.08 14.34
C ILE A 366 7.72 -26.55 14.41
N HIS A 367 8.77 -26.03 15.05
CA HIS A 367 9.16 -24.62 15.01
C HIS A 367 10.33 -24.47 14.05
N CYS A 368 10.19 -23.62 13.04
CA CYS A 368 11.19 -23.50 11.97
C CYS A 368 11.25 -22.10 11.37
N GLU A 369 12.29 -21.87 10.58
CA GLU A 369 12.43 -20.68 9.74
C GLU A 369 11.32 -20.59 8.68
N GLY A 370 11.10 -19.37 8.18
CA GLY A 370 10.14 -19.09 7.14
C GLY A 370 10.46 -19.79 5.81
N GLY A 371 9.47 -20.47 5.23
CA GLY A 371 9.57 -21.08 3.90
C GLY A 371 10.03 -22.54 3.90
N LEU A 372 10.21 -23.15 5.07
CA LEU A 372 10.36 -24.59 5.20
C LEU A 372 9.04 -25.29 4.83
N TYR A 373 9.09 -26.22 3.88
CA TYR A 373 7.92 -26.97 3.42
C TYR A 373 7.70 -28.19 4.31
N ILE A 374 6.72 -28.11 5.21
CA ILE A 374 6.47 -29.14 6.24
C ILE A 374 6.05 -30.49 5.66
N LYS A 375 5.19 -30.50 4.62
CA LYS A 375 4.73 -31.75 3.99
C LYS A 375 5.93 -32.52 3.42
N GLU A 376 6.87 -31.80 2.82
CA GLU A 376 8.08 -32.37 2.23
C GLU A 376 9.19 -32.66 3.26
N LEU A 377 9.27 -31.95 4.39
CA LEU A 377 10.10 -32.36 5.54
C LEU A 377 9.70 -33.75 6.06
N VAL A 378 8.41 -34.06 6.02
CA VAL A 378 7.89 -35.36 6.45
C VAL A 378 8.08 -36.42 5.37
N SER A 379 7.69 -36.13 4.12
CA SER A 379 7.66 -37.14 3.05
C SER A 379 8.98 -37.37 2.33
N GLY A 380 9.93 -36.44 2.43
CA GLY A 380 11.18 -36.43 1.65
C GLY A 380 11.02 -36.01 0.18
N ASP A 381 9.79 -35.97 -0.34
CA ASP A 381 9.46 -35.63 -1.74
C ASP A 381 10.35 -36.37 -2.76
N GLU A 382 10.50 -37.69 -2.58
CA GLU A 382 11.34 -38.57 -3.43
C GLU A 382 12.82 -38.15 -3.45
N GLY A 383 13.36 -37.82 -2.28
CA GLY A 383 14.78 -37.45 -2.10
C GLY A 383 15.07 -35.97 -2.39
N ARG A 384 14.05 -35.15 -2.67
CA ARG A 384 14.18 -33.70 -2.91
C ARG A 384 14.32 -32.89 -1.62
N THR A 385 14.01 -33.47 -0.46
CA THR A 385 14.21 -32.87 0.86
C THR A 385 15.11 -33.76 1.72
N GLN A 386 16.22 -33.21 2.20
CA GLN A 386 17.17 -33.95 3.06
C GLN A 386 17.73 -33.06 4.19
N PRO A 387 17.87 -33.58 5.43
CA PRO A 387 17.25 -34.83 5.91
C PRO A 387 15.71 -34.74 5.95
N ASN A 388 15.02 -35.88 6.05
CA ASN A 388 13.55 -35.94 6.15
C ASN A 388 13.08 -37.07 7.08
N LEU A 389 11.86 -36.95 7.60
CA LEU A 389 11.33 -37.91 8.57
C LEU A 389 11.23 -39.33 8.00
N SER A 390 10.71 -39.47 6.77
CA SER A 390 10.47 -40.79 6.15
C SER A 390 11.74 -41.64 6.06
N GLU A 391 12.86 -41.05 5.64
CA GLU A 391 14.14 -41.73 5.57
C GLU A 391 14.67 -42.11 6.95
N LEU A 392 14.55 -41.21 7.93
CA LEU A 392 15.04 -41.44 9.29
C LEU A 392 14.28 -42.57 10.01
N VAL A 393 12.96 -42.66 9.83
CA VAL A 393 12.15 -43.77 10.39
C VAL A 393 12.11 -45.00 9.48
N LYS A 394 12.76 -44.97 8.31
CA LYS A 394 12.82 -46.05 7.31
C LYS A 394 11.45 -46.55 6.84
N THR A 395 10.46 -45.65 6.81
CA THR A 395 9.12 -45.94 6.28
C THR A 395 8.51 -44.68 5.68
N LYS A 396 7.62 -44.83 4.69
CA LYS A 396 6.95 -43.68 4.08
C LYS A 396 6.08 -42.99 5.13
N ALA A 397 6.29 -41.69 5.31
CA ALA A 397 5.50 -40.83 6.17
C ALA A 397 4.80 -39.76 5.33
N GLN A 398 3.56 -39.42 5.69
CA GLN A 398 2.81 -38.37 5.01
C GLN A 398 2.05 -37.51 6.02
N VAL A 399 1.97 -36.21 5.76
CA VAL A 399 1.11 -35.30 6.53
C VAL A 399 -0.33 -35.48 6.07
N THR A 400 -1.21 -35.90 6.99
CA THR A 400 -2.65 -36.02 6.73
C THR A 400 -3.39 -34.74 7.09
N GLU A 401 -2.89 -34.00 8.08
CA GLU A 401 -3.43 -32.72 8.51
C GLU A 401 -2.31 -31.77 8.91
N LEU A 402 -2.44 -30.50 8.54
CA LEU A 402 -1.47 -29.46 8.91
C LEU A 402 -2.18 -28.27 9.54
N ASN A 403 -1.68 -27.84 10.68
CA ASN A 403 -2.11 -26.64 11.39
C ASN A 403 -0.92 -25.70 11.50
N VAL A 404 -1.10 -24.44 11.13
CA VAL A 404 -0.16 -23.38 11.49
C VAL A 404 -0.62 -22.86 12.84
N LEU A 405 0.23 -22.88 13.85
CA LEU A 405 -0.07 -22.41 15.19
C LEU A 405 0.37 -20.95 15.36
N GLU A 406 1.56 -20.61 14.88
CA GLU A 406 2.12 -19.27 15.09
C GLU A 406 2.91 -18.80 13.86
N VAL A 407 2.87 -17.49 13.64
CA VAL A 407 3.71 -16.77 12.68
C VAL A 407 4.36 -15.62 13.45
N ILE A 408 5.65 -15.80 13.74
CA ILE A 408 6.42 -14.97 14.68
C ILE A 408 7.36 -14.09 13.86
N GLY A 409 7.28 -12.78 14.07
CA GLY A 409 8.07 -11.80 13.35
C GLY A 409 7.67 -10.39 13.75
N ASP A 410 8.57 -9.45 13.48
CA ASP A 410 8.36 -8.03 13.75
C ASP A 410 7.66 -7.37 12.54
N PHE A 411 6.33 -7.40 12.56
CA PHE A 411 5.49 -7.01 11.41
C PHE A 411 5.04 -5.56 11.40
N ILE A 412 5.06 -4.90 12.57
CA ILE A 412 4.64 -3.52 12.77
C ILE A 412 5.68 -2.85 13.65
N ASP A 413 6.04 -1.60 13.35
CA ASP A 413 6.84 -0.81 14.28
C ASP A 413 6.01 -0.54 15.54
N SER A 414 6.61 -0.80 16.70
CA SER A 414 6.04 -0.50 18.02
C SER A 414 5.84 1.00 18.25
#